data_AF-A0A087S144-F1
#
_entry.id   AF-A0A087S144-F1
#
_cell.length_a   1.000
_cell.length_b   1.000
_cell.length_c   1.000
_cell.angle_alpha   90.00
_cell.angle_beta   90.00
_cell.angle_gamma   90.00
#
_symmetry.space_group_name_H-M   'P 1'
#
loop_
_entity.id
_entity.type
_entity.pdbx_description
1 polymer ?
#
loop_
_entity_poly.entity_id
_entity_poly.type
_entity_poly.pdbx_seq_one_letter_code
_entity_poly.pdbx_strand_id
1 'polypeptide(L)'
;MSQLTLSQTIENVQSLIDSGNGDPGRLYHILECLKNHRPLYHSDQNYLEKKLESSFSLEEKPEPATENDVLPKIRELINNGVGDPGRLQHIYEMISKNKTLYHSDVSYLESKLNESVLSPQPETETIIEQKQTEYVPPPPKPTPKQTESVAPEPKTAPEPKPSPRGTMPKGWNSSTDSGEIEKISNDIRNEEQKIEKQKSLSSELNAHRSKLTQLVSHRKEYEQKVSQEKATLEAQIQEERLKIESQTKLSEEIIAQKEELAKVKKERAKIIKNINAEKTKIAKELAQQKRQLAQAQLEQEKIEKQVETEQTLLAKMIEEQKSRLLEQASIANEIKSKQDDLEKTKKDYEFIVSQVNEEKAKFAEAEKLKNSIKSKEEDLIKSKEDRLNLITSISKEKELIAKKAKEEKERLKSQAKLAKQLKKEEKNYESLKKKHEKTEQQIKLKNKKLKEKQQKLKQQIAAKDKKLKSLGTKTKKTAKKSTKKTTTKKKSS
;
A
#
# COMPACT_ATOMS: atom_id res chain seq x y z
N MET A 1 -28.88 -17.49 -26.76
CA MET A 1 -27.42 -17.35 -26.91
C MET A 1 -26.88 -18.67 -27.40
N SER A 2 -26.21 -18.69 -28.55
CA SER A 2 -25.55 -19.90 -29.06
C SER A 2 -24.17 -20.02 -28.41
N GLN A 3 -23.80 -21.22 -27.98
CA GLN A 3 -22.49 -21.46 -27.37
C GLN A 3 -21.47 -21.78 -28.48
N LEU A 4 -20.42 -20.98 -28.60
CA LEU A 4 -19.37 -21.18 -29.61
C LEU A 4 -18.45 -22.33 -29.20
N THR A 5 -18.04 -23.15 -30.18
CA THR A 5 -16.99 -24.16 -29.98
C THR A 5 -15.60 -23.51 -29.93
N LEU A 6 -14.59 -24.23 -29.44
CA LEU A 6 -13.20 -23.73 -29.39
C LEU A 6 -12.70 -23.31 -30.80
N SER A 7 -12.94 -24.13 -31.81
CA SER A 7 -12.55 -23.85 -33.21
C SER A 7 -13.24 -22.60 -33.76
N GLN A 8 -14.56 -22.46 -33.55
CA GLN A 8 -15.32 -21.27 -33.96
C GLN A 8 -14.86 -20.02 -33.20
N THR A 9 -14.47 -20.16 -31.93
CA THR A 9 -13.93 -19.05 -31.12
C THR A 9 -12.57 -18.60 -31.68
N ILE A 10 -11.70 -19.53 -32.08
CA ILE A 10 -10.40 -19.22 -32.72
C ILE A 10 -10.61 -18.51 -34.07
N GLU A 11 -11.53 -18.97 -34.90
CA GLU A 11 -11.86 -18.37 -36.21
C GLU A 11 -12.46 -16.96 -36.06
N ASN A 12 -13.36 -16.78 -35.09
CA ASN A 12 -13.93 -15.46 -34.78
C ASN A 12 -12.88 -14.50 -34.19
N VAL A 13 -11.93 -14.98 -33.37
CA VAL A 13 -10.82 -14.14 -32.87
C VAL A 13 -9.88 -13.73 -33.99
N GLN A 14 -9.56 -14.63 -34.92
CA GLN A 14 -8.80 -14.27 -36.12
C GLN A 14 -9.55 -13.20 -36.94
N SER A 15 -10.86 -13.38 -37.13
CA SER A 15 -11.72 -12.39 -37.80
C SER A 15 -11.77 -11.02 -37.08
N LEU A 16 -11.69 -10.98 -35.74
CA LEU A 16 -11.58 -9.73 -34.97
C LEU A 16 -10.23 -9.03 -35.13
N ILE A 17 -9.14 -9.79 -35.32
CA ILE A 17 -7.81 -9.26 -35.63
C ILE A 17 -7.80 -8.69 -37.06
N ASP A 18 -8.28 -9.48 -38.02
CA ASP A 18 -8.22 -9.14 -39.45
C ASP A 18 -9.16 -7.96 -39.81
N SER A 19 -10.26 -7.79 -39.05
CA SER A 19 -11.15 -6.61 -39.14
C SER A 19 -10.70 -5.41 -38.28
N GLY A 20 -9.62 -5.54 -37.51
CA GLY A 20 -9.12 -4.50 -36.61
C GLY A 20 -10.06 -4.15 -35.44
N ASN A 21 -11.06 -4.99 -35.15
CA ASN A 21 -12.13 -4.69 -34.20
C ASN A 21 -11.75 -5.05 -32.75
N GLY A 22 -10.63 -4.53 -32.24
CA GLY A 22 -10.22 -4.70 -30.85
C GLY A 22 -8.79 -4.24 -30.55
N ASP A 23 -8.35 -4.48 -29.32
CA ASP A 23 -6.93 -4.40 -28.96
C ASP A 23 -6.19 -5.58 -29.62
N PRO A 24 -5.25 -5.33 -30.56
CA PRO A 24 -4.59 -6.40 -31.30
C PRO A 24 -3.63 -7.21 -30.42
N GLY A 25 -2.90 -6.56 -29.50
CA GLY A 25 -1.96 -7.26 -28.61
C GLY A 25 -2.70 -8.22 -27.68
N ARG A 26 -3.84 -7.78 -27.15
CA ARG A 26 -4.72 -8.61 -26.34
C ARG A 26 -5.37 -9.74 -27.13
N LEU A 27 -5.83 -9.48 -28.36
CA LEU A 27 -6.39 -10.51 -29.24
C LEU A 27 -5.34 -11.56 -29.65
N TYR A 28 -4.08 -11.17 -29.88
CA TYR A 28 -3.00 -12.14 -30.13
C TYR A 28 -2.70 -13.00 -28.90
N HIS A 29 -2.63 -12.43 -27.69
CA HIS A 29 -2.44 -13.21 -26.46
C HIS A 29 -3.59 -14.20 -26.23
N ILE A 30 -4.82 -13.75 -26.46
CA ILE A 30 -6.03 -14.59 -26.43
C ILE A 30 -5.93 -15.73 -27.45
N LEU A 31 -5.58 -15.44 -28.70
CA LEU A 31 -5.44 -16.42 -29.77
C LEU A 31 -4.34 -17.46 -29.46
N GLU A 32 -3.24 -17.03 -28.85
CA GLU A 32 -2.17 -17.92 -28.37
C GLU A 32 -2.66 -18.82 -27.24
N CYS A 33 -3.37 -18.30 -26.25
CA CYS A 33 -3.93 -19.11 -25.17
C CYS A 33 -4.96 -20.13 -25.68
N LEU A 34 -5.87 -19.73 -26.59
CA LEU A 34 -6.85 -20.62 -27.22
C LEU A 34 -6.16 -21.74 -28.03
N LYS A 35 -5.18 -21.42 -28.88
CA LYS A 35 -4.42 -22.41 -29.66
C LYS A 35 -3.58 -23.37 -28.82
N ASN A 36 -3.18 -22.95 -27.60
CA ASN A 36 -2.44 -23.78 -26.65
C ASN A 36 -3.35 -24.48 -25.62
N HIS A 37 -4.68 -24.45 -25.78
CA HIS A 37 -5.67 -25.01 -24.84
C HIS A 37 -5.47 -24.51 -23.39
N ARG A 38 -5.00 -23.26 -23.21
CA ARG A 38 -4.74 -22.66 -21.89
C ARG A 38 -5.96 -21.92 -21.36
N PRO A 39 -6.25 -21.98 -20.05
CA PRO A 39 -7.31 -21.19 -19.44
C PRO A 39 -7.04 -19.69 -19.64
N LEU A 40 -7.99 -18.98 -20.24
CA LEU A 40 -7.96 -17.52 -20.32
C LEU A 40 -8.25 -16.89 -18.96
N TYR A 41 -7.65 -15.75 -18.67
CA TYR A 41 -8.01 -14.94 -17.50
C TYR A 41 -9.46 -14.44 -17.62
N HIS A 42 -10.15 -14.29 -16.49
CA HIS A 42 -11.54 -13.85 -16.46
C HIS A 42 -11.76 -12.47 -17.11
N SER A 43 -10.75 -11.59 -17.05
CA SER A 43 -10.70 -10.34 -17.80
C SER A 43 -10.83 -10.53 -19.31
N ASP A 44 -10.20 -11.57 -19.87
CA ASP A 44 -10.11 -11.86 -21.30
C ASP A 44 -11.30 -12.67 -21.79
N GLN A 45 -11.86 -13.54 -20.93
CA GLN A 45 -13.17 -14.15 -21.13
C GLN A 45 -14.26 -13.09 -21.30
N ASN A 46 -14.41 -12.18 -20.33
CA ASN A 46 -15.41 -11.10 -20.38
C ASN A 46 -15.17 -10.13 -21.57
N TYR A 47 -13.92 -9.98 -22.03
CA TYR A 47 -13.59 -9.19 -23.22
C TYR A 47 -14.03 -9.89 -24.52
N LEU A 48 -13.83 -11.21 -24.61
CA LEU A 48 -14.31 -12.03 -25.74
C LEU A 48 -15.83 -12.09 -25.80
N GLU A 49 -16.51 -12.43 -24.71
CA GLU A 49 -17.97 -12.53 -24.70
C GLU A 49 -18.63 -11.20 -25.09
N LYS A 50 -18.05 -10.07 -24.66
CA LYS A 50 -18.49 -8.72 -25.06
C LYS A 50 -18.17 -8.37 -26.51
N LYS A 51 -17.18 -9.01 -27.15
CA LYS A 51 -16.79 -8.78 -28.55
C LYS A 51 -17.46 -9.73 -29.54
N LEU A 52 -17.93 -10.88 -29.08
CA LEU A 52 -18.61 -11.91 -29.87
C LEU A 52 -20.12 -11.97 -29.61
N GLU A 53 -20.62 -11.17 -28.65
CA GLU A 53 -22.01 -11.14 -28.15
C GLU A 53 -22.55 -12.53 -27.75
N SER A 54 -21.63 -13.46 -27.48
CA SER A 54 -21.85 -14.91 -27.37
C SER A 54 -20.94 -15.49 -26.30
N SER A 55 -21.50 -16.33 -25.43
CA SER A 55 -20.71 -17.10 -24.47
C SER A 55 -20.01 -18.29 -25.15
N PHE A 56 -18.78 -18.55 -24.74
CA PHE A 56 -17.98 -19.71 -25.15
C PHE A 56 -17.58 -20.49 -23.92
N SER A 57 -17.57 -21.82 -23.98
CA SER A 57 -16.93 -22.63 -22.93
C SER A 57 -15.54 -23.03 -23.39
N LEU A 58 -14.58 -22.95 -22.47
CA LEU A 58 -13.27 -23.56 -22.65
C LEU A 58 -13.25 -25.04 -22.25
N GLU A 59 -14.31 -25.54 -21.60
CA GLU A 59 -14.56 -26.96 -21.51
C GLU A 59 -14.98 -27.47 -22.89
N GLU A 60 -13.99 -27.89 -23.66
CA GLU A 60 -14.14 -28.98 -24.62
C GLU A 60 -14.77 -30.16 -23.87
N LYS A 61 -16.10 -30.25 -23.97
CA LYS A 61 -16.87 -31.39 -23.48
C LYS A 61 -16.55 -32.54 -24.44
N PRO A 62 -15.72 -33.53 -24.03
CA PRO A 62 -15.32 -34.58 -24.94
C PRO A 62 -16.56 -35.33 -25.41
N GLU A 63 -16.65 -35.61 -26.71
CA GLU A 63 -17.57 -36.62 -27.19
C GLU A 63 -17.24 -37.96 -26.49
N PRO A 64 -18.23 -38.80 -26.16
CA PRO A 64 -18.06 -39.87 -25.19
C PRO A 64 -17.25 -41.06 -25.75
N ALA A 65 -15.93 -40.90 -25.80
CA ALA A 65 -14.99 -42.01 -25.84
C ALA A 65 -15.14 -42.85 -24.56
N THR A 66 -15.38 -44.15 -24.72
CA THR A 66 -15.98 -45.02 -23.70
C THR A 66 -14.94 -45.60 -22.71
N GLU A 67 -14.10 -44.76 -22.10
CA GLU A 67 -12.93 -45.23 -21.32
C GLU A 67 -13.04 -45.08 -19.79
N ASN A 68 -13.93 -44.20 -19.29
CA ASN A 68 -14.10 -43.99 -17.82
C ASN A 68 -14.83 -45.12 -17.07
N ASP A 69 -15.19 -46.21 -17.75
CA ASP A 69 -15.83 -47.40 -17.17
C ASP A 69 -14.81 -48.43 -16.64
N VAL A 70 -13.50 -48.23 -16.88
CA VAL A 70 -12.44 -49.18 -16.46
C VAL A 70 -11.96 -48.93 -15.03
N LEU A 71 -11.75 -47.67 -14.64
CA LEU A 71 -11.25 -47.31 -13.30
C LEU A 71 -12.18 -47.75 -12.14
N PRO A 72 -13.53 -47.66 -12.25
CA PRO A 72 -14.43 -48.21 -11.23
C PRO A 72 -14.25 -49.72 -11.05
N LYS A 73 -14.17 -50.47 -12.15
CA LYS A 73 -14.07 -51.93 -12.14
C LYS A 73 -12.73 -52.42 -11.58
N ILE A 74 -11.63 -51.72 -11.83
CA ILE A 74 -10.35 -52.02 -11.17
C ILE A 74 -10.46 -51.87 -9.65
N ARG A 75 -11.13 -50.80 -9.20
CA ARG A 75 -11.35 -50.57 -7.76
C ARG A 75 -12.26 -51.64 -7.16
N GLU A 76 -13.24 -52.13 -7.92
CA GLU A 76 -14.10 -53.25 -7.54
C GLU A 76 -13.32 -54.58 -7.46
N LEU A 77 -12.45 -54.90 -8.43
CA LEU A 77 -11.55 -56.06 -8.36
C LEU A 77 -10.63 -56.01 -7.13
N ILE A 78 -10.09 -54.83 -6.79
CA ILE A 78 -9.28 -54.62 -5.57
C ILE A 78 -10.12 -54.86 -4.30
N ASN A 79 -11.33 -54.29 -4.23
CA ASN A 79 -12.23 -54.47 -3.08
C ASN A 79 -12.68 -55.93 -2.90
N ASN A 80 -12.90 -56.65 -4.00
CA ASN A 80 -13.34 -58.04 -4.02
C ASN A 80 -12.18 -59.05 -3.88
N GLY A 81 -10.92 -58.59 -3.87
CA GLY A 81 -9.74 -59.45 -3.78
C GLY A 81 -9.44 -60.29 -5.04
N VAL A 82 -10.02 -59.94 -6.19
CA VAL A 82 -9.93 -60.72 -7.43
C VAL A 82 -8.68 -60.30 -8.24
N GLY A 83 -7.53 -60.77 -7.80
CA GLY A 83 -6.24 -60.56 -8.46
C GLY A 83 -5.08 -60.31 -7.48
N ASP A 84 -3.97 -59.78 -7.99
CA ASP A 84 -2.85 -59.31 -7.19
C ASP A 84 -3.08 -57.82 -6.83
N PRO A 85 -3.22 -57.46 -5.53
CA PRO A 85 -3.54 -56.10 -5.14
C PRO A 85 -2.45 -55.08 -5.50
N GLY A 86 -1.17 -55.48 -5.48
CA GLY A 86 -0.06 -54.59 -5.81
C GLY A 86 -0.03 -54.25 -7.30
N ARG A 87 -0.29 -55.25 -8.15
CA ARG A 87 -0.38 -55.09 -9.61
C ARG A 87 -1.63 -54.32 -10.02
N LEU A 88 -2.80 -54.61 -9.44
CA LEU A 88 -4.02 -53.85 -9.69
C LEU A 88 -3.88 -52.38 -9.26
N GLN A 89 -3.25 -52.12 -8.10
CA GLN A 89 -2.93 -50.76 -7.66
C GLN A 89 -1.93 -50.06 -8.61
N HIS A 90 -0.91 -50.76 -9.11
CA HIS A 90 0.01 -50.21 -10.11
C HIS A 90 -0.72 -49.84 -11.41
N ILE A 91 -1.61 -50.71 -11.89
CA ILE A 91 -2.42 -50.47 -13.09
C ILE A 91 -3.36 -49.26 -12.89
N TYR A 92 -4.05 -49.20 -11.74
CA TYR A 92 -4.89 -48.06 -11.35
C TYR A 92 -4.09 -46.75 -11.33
N GLU A 93 -2.89 -46.75 -10.75
CA GLU A 93 -1.99 -45.59 -10.72
C GLU A 93 -1.39 -45.22 -12.09
N MET A 94 -1.23 -46.17 -13.01
CA MET A 94 -0.76 -45.88 -14.37
C MET A 94 -1.87 -45.27 -15.23
N ILE A 95 -3.08 -45.84 -15.19
CA ILE A 95 -4.26 -45.31 -15.89
C ILE A 95 -4.63 -43.92 -15.35
N SER A 96 -4.73 -43.73 -14.03
CA SER A 96 -5.07 -42.42 -13.44
C SER A 96 -3.99 -41.34 -13.61
N LYS A 97 -2.80 -41.70 -14.11
CA LYS A 97 -1.73 -40.77 -14.51
C LYS A 97 -1.61 -40.66 -16.05
N ASN A 98 -2.60 -41.16 -16.79
CA ASN A 98 -2.67 -41.23 -18.26
C ASN A 98 -1.41 -41.82 -18.91
N LYS A 99 -0.87 -42.91 -18.34
CA LYS A 99 0.30 -43.62 -18.86
C LYS A 99 -0.09 -44.92 -19.54
N THR A 100 0.55 -45.20 -20.67
CA THR A 100 0.45 -46.48 -21.37
C THR A 100 0.86 -47.65 -20.48
N LEU A 101 0.00 -48.64 -20.34
CA LEU A 101 0.29 -49.89 -19.65
C LEU A 101 1.24 -50.78 -20.47
N TYR A 102 1.96 -51.67 -19.80
CA TYR A 102 2.65 -52.76 -20.48
C TYR A 102 1.63 -53.77 -21.03
N HIS A 103 1.93 -54.40 -22.16
CA HIS A 103 1.05 -55.41 -22.79
C HIS A 103 0.67 -56.55 -21.81
N SER A 104 1.62 -56.96 -20.97
CA SER A 104 1.41 -57.93 -19.88
C SER A 104 0.33 -57.51 -18.87
N ASP A 105 0.19 -56.20 -18.63
CA ASP A 105 -0.77 -55.63 -17.67
C ASP A 105 -2.14 -55.40 -18.32
N VAL A 106 -2.18 -55.03 -19.61
CA VAL A 106 -3.41 -54.97 -20.41
C VAL A 106 -4.09 -56.34 -20.44
N SER A 107 -3.38 -57.39 -20.89
CA SER A 107 -3.95 -58.74 -20.95
C SER A 107 -4.25 -59.34 -19.56
N TYR A 108 -3.55 -58.89 -18.52
CA TYR A 108 -3.91 -59.23 -17.14
C TYR A 108 -5.26 -58.61 -16.74
N LEU A 109 -5.46 -57.31 -17.04
CA LEU A 109 -6.70 -56.59 -16.78
C LEU A 109 -7.89 -57.22 -17.51
N GLU A 110 -7.72 -57.49 -18.82
CA GLU A 110 -8.71 -58.16 -19.66
C GLU A 110 -9.08 -59.54 -19.09
N SER A 111 -8.10 -60.33 -18.63
CA SER A 111 -8.38 -61.64 -18.04
C SER A 111 -9.24 -61.54 -16.77
N LYS A 112 -8.93 -60.62 -15.86
CA LYS A 112 -9.63 -60.50 -14.56
C LYS A 112 -11.00 -59.83 -14.67
N LEU A 113 -11.16 -58.88 -15.61
CA LEU A 113 -12.47 -58.29 -15.90
C LEU A 113 -13.44 -59.31 -16.51
N ASN A 114 -12.97 -60.19 -17.41
CA ASN A 114 -13.79 -61.25 -17.99
C ASN A 114 -14.11 -62.37 -16.97
N GLU A 115 -13.14 -62.75 -16.15
CA GLU A 115 -13.30 -63.77 -15.09
C GLU A 115 -14.33 -63.33 -14.03
N SER A 116 -14.38 -62.03 -13.71
CA SER A 116 -15.37 -61.46 -12.78
C SER A 116 -16.82 -61.48 -13.29
N VAL A 117 -17.07 -61.86 -14.55
CA VAL A 117 -18.42 -62.01 -15.13
C VAL A 117 -18.92 -63.47 -15.08
N LEU A 118 -18.04 -64.46 -14.84
CA LEU A 118 -18.39 -65.89 -14.85
C LEU A 118 -18.02 -66.64 -13.56
N SER A 119 -18.96 -66.69 -12.62
CA SER A 119 -19.13 -67.81 -11.69
C SER A 119 -20.56 -67.84 -11.13
N PRO A 120 -21.13 -69.02 -10.81
CA PRO A 120 -20.41 -70.17 -10.27
C PRO A 120 -20.47 -71.50 -11.07
N GLN A 121 -19.29 -72.11 -11.24
CA GLN A 121 -19.00 -73.56 -11.22
C GLN A 121 -19.58 -74.52 -12.31
N PRO A 122 -18.94 -75.70 -12.54
CA PRO A 122 -17.52 -76.08 -12.37
C PRO A 122 -16.93 -76.93 -13.55
N GLU A 123 -15.67 -77.38 -13.39
CA GLU A 123 -15.01 -78.54 -14.05
C GLU A 123 -14.76 -78.55 -15.57
N THR A 124 -13.48 -78.51 -16.00
CA THR A 124 -12.73 -79.67 -16.57
C THR A 124 -11.26 -79.31 -16.90
N GLU A 125 -10.42 -80.27 -17.29
CA GLU A 125 -8.95 -80.23 -17.16
C GLU A 125 -8.11 -80.23 -18.47
N THR A 126 -6.79 -80.05 -18.29
CA THR A 126 -5.63 -80.54 -19.10
C THR A 126 -5.43 -80.17 -20.58
N ILE A 127 -4.63 -79.11 -20.78
CA ILE A 127 -3.30 -79.08 -21.43
C ILE A 127 -3.01 -80.10 -22.56
N ILE A 128 -2.92 -79.61 -23.81
CA ILE A 128 -2.39 -80.23 -25.05
C ILE A 128 -1.90 -79.07 -25.96
N GLU A 129 -0.90 -79.05 -26.87
CA GLU A 129 0.37 -79.77 -27.24
C GLU A 129 0.90 -79.03 -28.52
N GLN A 130 2.15 -79.03 -29.01
CA GLN A 130 3.52 -79.30 -28.54
C GLN A 130 4.51 -78.57 -29.52
N LYS A 131 5.85 -78.70 -29.41
CA LYS A 131 6.81 -78.33 -30.48
C LYS A 131 8.07 -79.23 -30.46
N GLN A 132 8.37 -79.89 -31.59
CA GLN A 132 9.59 -80.72 -31.76
C GLN A 132 10.27 -80.46 -33.12
N THR A 133 11.55 -80.82 -33.22
CA THR A 133 12.38 -80.73 -34.42
C THR A 133 13.39 -81.89 -34.52
N GLU A 134 13.50 -82.48 -35.71
CA GLU A 134 14.75 -82.94 -36.34
C GLU A 134 15.51 -84.16 -35.77
N TYR A 135 15.44 -85.30 -36.50
CA TYR A 135 16.54 -86.28 -36.61
C TYR A 135 16.45 -87.12 -37.90
N VAL A 136 17.59 -87.60 -38.42
CA VAL A 136 17.83 -88.22 -39.76
C VAL A 136 19.14 -89.04 -39.68
N PRO A 137 19.44 -90.12 -40.45
CA PRO A 137 18.71 -90.96 -41.43
C PRO A 137 18.64 -92.44 -40.90
N PRO A 138 18.85 -93.60 -41.61
CA PRO A 138 18.83 -93.96 -43.05
C PRO A 138 17.85 -95.13 -43.42
N PRO A 139 18.18 -96.37 -43.88
CA PRO A 139 17.40 -96.99 -44.99
C PRO A 139 16.85 -98.43 -44.77
N PRO A 140 15.86 -98.85 -45.59
CA PRO A 140 16.03 -100.15 -46.27
C PRO A 140 15.57 -100.22 -47.75
N LYS A 141 15.95 -101.35 -48.37
CA LYS A 141 15.87 -101.81 -49.77
C LYS A 141 14.50 -101.72 -50.49
N PRO A 142 14.49 -101.72 -51.84
CA PRO A 142 13.26 -101.73 -52.66
C PRO A 142 12.60 -103.11 -52.76
N THR A 143 11.29 -103.11 -53.04
CA THR A 143 10.49 -104.29 -53.42
C THR A 143 9.75 -104.04 -54.74
N PRO A 144 9.90 -104.90 -55.77
CA PRO A 144 9.08 -104.83 -56.98
C PRO A 144 7.74 -105.54 -56.78
N LYS A 145 6.63 -104.90 -57.20
CA LYS A 145 5.31 -105.55 -57.26
C LYS A 145 5.13 -106.34 -58.56
N GLN A 146 4.37 -107.43 -58.47
CA GLN A 146 3.93 -108.24 -59.60
C GLN A 146 2.53 -107.82 -60.07
N THR A 147 2.32 -107.86 -61.38
CA THR A 147 1.06 -108.09 -62.10
C THR A 147 1.48 -108.41 -63.55
N GLU A 148 1.54 -109.65 -64.04
CA GLU A 148 0.57 -110.76 -64.06
C GLU A 148 -0.56 -110.57 -65.09
N SER A 149 -0.98 -111.69 -65.69
CA SER A 149 -1.99 -111.86 -66.76
C SER A 149 -1.54 -111.47 -68.20
N VAL A 150 -1.93 -112.18 -69.26
CA VAL A 150 -2.51 -113.54 -69.36
C VAL A 150 -2.17 -114.13 -70.75
N ALA A 151 -1.99 -115.46 -70.84
CA ALA A 151 -1.86 -116.15 -72.13
C ALA A 151 -3.23 -116.63 -72.65
N PRO A 152 -3.42 -116.70 -73.98
CA PRO A 152 -3.80 -118.00 -74.53
C PRO A 152 -3.19 -118.32 -75.91
N GLU A 153 -2.53 -119.48 -75.98
CA GLU A 153 -2.53 -120.36 -77.16
C GLU A 153 -3.97 -120.92 -77.42
N PRO A 154 -4.30 -121.62 -78.54
CA PRO A 154 -3.41 -122.37 -79.46
C PRO A 154 -3.80 -122.32 -80.97
N LYS A 155 -3.19 -123.24 -81.74
CA LYS A 155 -3.53 -123.73 -83.10
C LYS A 155 -2.87 -122.91 -84.24
N THR A 156 -2.45 -123.51 -85.36
CA THR A 156 -2.62 -124.89 -85.87
C THR A 156 -1.31 -125.53 -86.35
N ALA A 157 -1.20 -126.86 -86.21
CA ALA A 157 -0.33 -127.70 -87.03
C ALA A 157 -1.19 -128.59 -87.96
N PRO A 158 -0.73 -128.89 -89.19
CA PRO A 158 -1.17 -130.12 -89.86
C PRO A 158 -0.03 -130.85 -90.63
N GLU A 159 0.32 -132.04 -90.15
CA GLU A 159 0.84 -133.15 -90.96
C GLU A 159 -0.28 -134.23 -91.10
N PRO A 160 -0.09 -135.35 -91.82
CA PRO A 160 0.22 -135.43 -93.26
C PRO A 160 -0.72 -136.43 -93.98
N LYS A 161 -1.07 -136.24 -95.26
CA LYS A 161 -1.80 -137.27 -96.05
C LYS A 161 -1.36 -137.38 -97.54
N PRO A 162 -1.55 -138.55 -98.20
CA PRO A 162 -0.79 -138.91 -99.42
C PRO A 162 -1.65 -139.16 -100.69
N SER A 163 -0.98 -139.63 -101.75
CA SER A 163 -1.54 -140.19 -103.01
C SER A 163 -1.97 -139.13 -104.08
N PRO A 164 -2.18 -139.49 -105.37
CA PRO A 164 -2.21 -140.84 -105.94
C PRO A 164 -1.30 -141.09 -107.17
N ARG A 165 -1.39 -142.34 -107.67
CA ARG A 165 -0.71 -142.90 -108.84
C ARG A 165 -0.80 -142.01 -110.09
N GLY A 166 0.36 -141.68 -110.68
CA GLY A 166 0.48 -141.52 -112.14
C GLY A 166 0.76 -142.89 -112.77
N THR A 167 -0.06 -143.33 -113.73
CA THR A 167 0.21 -144.58 -114.47
C THR A 167 1.26 -144.34 -115.55
N MET A 168 2.38 -145.06 -115.49
CA MET A 168 3.39 -145.07 -116.57
C MET A 168 2.78 -145.54 -117.90
N PRO A 169 3.15 -144.93 -119.04
CA PRO A 169 2.84 -145.46 -120.36
C PRO A 169 3.39 -146.88 -120.56
N LYS A 170 2.64 -147.74 -121.26
CA LYS A 170 3.14 -149.05 -121.70
C LYS A 170 4.28 -148.84 -122.70
N GLY A 171 5.51 -149.10 -122.28
CA GLY A 171 6.72 -148.82 -123.05
C GLY A 171 8.00 -148.77 -122.21
N TRP A 172 7.90 -148.58 -120.89
CA TRP A 172 9.07 -148.67 -119.99
C TRP A 172 9.52 -150.13 -119.83
N ASN A 173 10.59 -150.47 -120.53
CA ASN A 173 11.46 -151.61 -120.27
C ASN A 173 12.41 -151.27 -119.12
N SER A 174 12.38 -152.06 -118.04
CA SER A 174 13.36 -151.94 -116.95
C SER A 174 14.70 -152.54 -117.36
N SER A 175 15.51 -151.79 -118.12
CA SER A 175 16.94 -152.06 -118.22
C SER A 175 17.58 -151.86 -116.85
N THR A 176 18.21 -152.89 -116.31
CA THR A 176 18.78 -152.90 -114.95
C THR A 176 20.10 -152.12 -114.89
N ASP A 177 20.08 -150.83 -115.20
CA ASP A 177 21.24 -149.95 -115.09
C ASP A 177 21.43 -149.49 -113.64
N SER A 178 21.73 -150.47 -112.77
CA SER A 178 21.93 -150.24 -111.34
C SER A 178 23.08 -149.27 -111.09
N GLY A 179 24.06 -149.18 -111.99
CA GLY A 179 25.17 -148.24 -111.90
C GLY A 179 24.76 -146.77 -112.09
N GLU A 180 23.76 -146.47 -112.91
CA GLU A 180 23.20 -145.10 -112.99
C GLU A 180 22.30 -144.78 -111.79
N ILE A 181 21.50 -145.75 -111.34
CA ILE A 181 20.66 -145.58 -110.15
C ILE A 181 21.52 -145.40 -108.88
N GLU A 182 22.65 -146.10 -108.75
CA GLU A 182 23.62 -145.90 -107.67
C GLU A 182 24.36 -144.56 -107.76
N LYS A 183 24.71 -144.07 -108.96
CA LYS A 183 25.26 -142.70 -109.13
C LYS A 183 24.24 -141.66 -108.66
N ILE A 184 23.01 -141.72 -109.17
CA ILE A 184 21.91 -140.82 -108.81
C ILE A 184 21.64 -140.88 -107.30
N SER A 185 21.64 -142.06 -106.68
CA SER A 185 21.46 -142.23 -105.24
C SER A 185 22.61 -141.64 -104.43
N ASN A 186 23.86 -141.79 -104.88
CA ASN A 186 25.02 -141.15 -104.25
C ASN A 186 25.01 -139.62 -104.42
N ASP A 187 24.59 -139.11 -105.58
CA ASP A 187 24.47 -137.66 -105.84
C ASP A 187 23.32 -137.03 -105.05
N ILE A 188 22.18 -137.71 -104.92
CA ILE A 188 21.11 -137.34 -103.98
C ILE A 188 21.67 -137.31 -102.55
N ARG A 189 22.38 -138.34 -102.10
CA ARG A 189 22.99 -138.39 -100.76
C ARG A 189 24.05 -137.31 -100.54
N ASN A 190 24.75 -136.89 -101.58
CA ASN A 190 25.70 -135.78 -101.56
C ASN A 190 24.97 -134.43 -101.47
N GLU A 191 23.86 -134.23 -102.21
CA GLU A 191 23.00 -133.04 -102.09
C GLU A 191 22.29 -132.98 -100.73
N GLU A 192 21.77 -134.10 -100.20
CA GLU A 192 21.21 -134.18 -98.85
C GLU A 192 22.23 -133.74 -97.80
N GLN A 193 23.50 -134.15 -97.92
CA GLN A 193 24.58 -133.66 -97.05
C GLN A 193 24.91 -132.18 -97.24
N LYS A 194 24.80 -131.62 -98.46
CA LYS A 194 24.97 -130.17 -98.69
C LYS A 194 23.80 -129.39 -98.10
N ILE A 195 22.57 -129.86 -98.30
CA ILE A 195 21.34 -129.29 -97.74
C ILE A 195 21.39 -129.32 -96.21
N GLU A 196 21.85 -130.41 -95.59
CA GLU A 196 21.96 -130.47 -94.12
C GLU A 196 23.05 -129.53 -93.58
N LYS A 197 24.20 -129.41 -94.26
CA LYS A 197 25.21 -128.37 -93.96
C LYS A 197 24.66 -126.95 -94.15
N GLN A 198 23.80 -126.74 -95.14
CA GLN A 198 23.15 -125.45 -95.38
C GLN A 198 22.10 -125.14 -94.29
N LYS A 199 21.36 -126.14 -93.79
CA LYS A 199 20.48 -126.00 -92.63
C LYS A 199 21.27 -125.67 -91.36
N SER A 200 22.40 -126.34 -91.10
CA SER A 200 23.23 -126.06 -89.91
C SER A 200 23.87 -124.67 -89.97
N LEU A 201 24.39 -124.25 -91.13
CA LEU A 201 24.88 -122.88 -91.33
C LEU A 201 23.75 -121.85 -91.20
N SER A 202 22.52 -122.17 -91.65
CA SER A 202 21.35 -121.30 -91.49
C SER A 202 20.91 -121.19 -90.02
N SER A 203 20.93 -122.26 -89.23
CA SER A 203 20.60 -122.22 -87.81
C SER A 203 21.66 -121.47 -86.99
N GLU A 204 22.94 -121.67 -87.28
CA GLU A 204 24.06 -120.90 -86.72
C GLU A 204 23.95 -119.41 -87.07
N LEU A 205 23.70 -119.07 -88.33
CA LEU A 205 23.51 -117.69 -88.80
C LEU A 205 22.29 -117.03 -88.14
N ASN A 206 21.21 -117.77 -87.90
CA ASN A 206 20.05 -117.26 -87.16
C ASN A 206 20.32 -117.12 -85.65
N ALA A 207 21.15 -117.98 -85.05
CA ALA A 207 21.64 -117.80 -83.67
C ALA A 207 22.52 -116.54 -83.55
N HIS A 208 23.41 -116.28 -84.53
CA HIS A 208 24.17 -115.05 -84.61
C HIS A 208 23.28 -113.80 -84.79
N ARG A 209 22.25 -113.86 -85.65
CA ARG A 209 21.26 -112.79 -85.78
C ARG A 209 20.53 -112.50 -84.46
N SER A 210 20.10 -113.55 -83.74
CA SER A 210 19.46 -113.41 -82.43
C SER A 210 20.39 -112.72 -81.41
N LYS A 211 21.65 -113.18 -81.30
CA LYS A 211 22.67 -112.58 -80.43
C LYS A 211 22.99 -111.13 -80.81
N LEU A 212 23.01 -110.79 -82.09
CA LEU A 212 23.18 -109.42 -82.57
C LEU A 212 21.97 -108.54 -82.19
N THR A 213 20.74 -109.04 -82.36
CA THR A 213 19.52 -108.32 -81.95
C THR A 213 19.52 -108.03 -80.45
N GLN A 214 19.91 -109.00 -79.61
CA GLN A 214 20.06 -108.81 -78.16
C GLN A 214 21.14 -107.77 -77.81
N LEU A 215 22.27 -107.77 -78.52
CA LEU A 215 23.33 -106.78 -78.31
C LEU A 215 22.88 -105.37 -78.74
N VAL A 216 22.06 -105.25 -79.79
CA VAL A 216 21.46 -103.98 -80.21
C VAL A 216 20.40 -103.49 -79.23
N SER A 217 19.55 -104.36 -78.67
CA SER A 217 18.56 -103.95 -77.65
C SER A 217 19.25 -103.49 -76.37
N HIS A 218 20.23 -104.25 -75.85
CA HIS A 218 21.00 -103.84 -74.68
C HIS A 218 21.78 -102.54 -74.92
N ARG A 219 22.41 -102.37 -76.10
CA ARG A 219 23.05 -101.09 -76.45
C ARG A 219 22.07 -99.93 -76.34
N LYS A 220 20.86 -100.06 -76.90
CA LYS A 220 19.82 -99.03 -76.84
C LYS A 220 19.35 -98.75 -75.39
N GLU A 221 19.22 -99.80 -74.57
CA GLU A 221 18.92 -99.66 -73.13
C GLU A 221 20.02 -98.90 -72.37
N TYR A 222 21.30 -99.18 -72.66
CA TYR A 222 22.42 -98.47 -72.05
C TYR A 222 22.53 -97.01 -72.53
N GLU A 223 22.37 -96.74 -73.83
CA GLU A 223 22.32 -95.37 -74.38
C GLU A 223 21.16 -94.56 -73.77
N GLN A 224 20.01 -95.19 -73.54
CA GLN A 224 18.88 -94.57 -72.82
C GLN A 224 19.21 -94.30 -71.34
N LYS A 225 19.80 -95.26 -70.61
CA LYS A 225 20.20 -95.08 -69.20
C LYS A 225 21.23 -93.95 -69.06
N VAL A 226 22.26 -93.94 -69.88
CA VAL A 226 23.28 -92.87 -69.92
C VAL A 226 22.66 -91.51 -70.24
N SER A 227 21.66 -91.45 -71.12
CA SER A 227 20.94 -90.21 -71.44
C SER A 227 20.09 -89.70 -70.26
N GLN A 228 19.43 -90.60 -69.53
CA GLN A 228 18.62 -90.29 -68.33
C GLN A 228 19.51 -89.85 -67.15
N GLU A 229 20.62 -90.54 -66.93
CA GLU A 229 21.62 -90.18 -65.91
C GLU A 229 22.25 -88.82 -66.22
N LYS A 230 22.66 -88.57 -67.47
CA LYS A 230 23.17 -87.27 -67.91
C LYS A 230 22.15 -86.14 -67.69
N ALA A 231 20.88 -86.36 -68.03
CA ALA A 231 19.81 -85.37 -67.82
C ALA A 231 19.59 -85.09 -66.32
N THR A 232 19.70 -86.11 -65.48
CA THR A 232 19.58 -85.99 -64.01
C THR A 232 20.74 -85.19 -63.41
N LEU A 233 21.97 -85.50 -63.82
CA LEU A 233 23.18 -84.78 -63.40
C LEU A 233 23.18 -83.32 -63.89
N GLU A 234 22.77 -83.06 -65.13
CA GLU A 234 22.65 -81.70 -65.67
C GLU A 234 21.61 -80.88 -64.88
N ALA A 235 20.45 -81.46 -64.54
CA ALA A 235 19.45 -80.81 -63.70
C ALA A 235 19.97 -80.49 -62.30
N GLN A 236 20.68 -81.43 -61.65
CA GLN A 236 21.33 -81.20 -60.35
C GLN A 236 22.40 -80.10 -60.42
N ILE A 237 23.23 -80.08 -61.47
CA ILE A 237 24.24 -79.04 -61.69
C ILE A 237 23.57 -77.66 -61.88
N GLN A 238 22.42 -77.59 -62.54
CA GLN A 238 21.67 -76.34 -62.70
C GLN A 238 21.03 -75.89 -61.38
N GLU A 239 20.49 -76.80 -60.57
CA GLU A 239 19.96 -76.49 -59.24
C GLU A 239 21.05 -75.97 -58.29
N GLU A 240 22.22 -76.62 -58.25
CA GLU A 240 23.36 -76.16 -57.44
C GLU A 240 23.93 -74.82 -57.94
N ARG A 241 23.93 -74.55 -59.24
CA ARG A 241 24.29 -73.22 -59.77
C ARG A 241 23.34 -72.13 -59.28
N LEU A 242 22.03 -72.38 -59.27
CA LEU A 242 21.03 -71.43 -58.77
C LEU A 242 21.15 -71.21 -57.25
N LYS A 243 21.48 -72.26 -56.48
CA LYS A 243 21.80 -72.15 -55.05
C LYS A 243 23.05 -71.29 -54.81
N ILE A 244 24.13 -71.53 -55.55
CA ILE A 244 25.38 -70.76 -55.48
C ILE A 244 25.12 -69.29 -55.85
N GLU A 245 24.43 -69.02 -56.96
CA GLU A 245 24.10 -67.65 -57.38
C GLU A 245 23.28 -66.90 -56.31
N SER A 246 22.32 -67.58 -55.67
CA SER A 246 21.52 -67.03 -54.58
C SER A 246 22.36 -66.74 -53.33
N GLN A 247 23.29 -67.64 -52.99
CA GLN A 247 24.23 -67.43 -51.88
C GLN A 247 25.23 -66.29 -52.16
N THR A 248 25.70 -66.14 -53.40
CA THR A 248 26.56 -65.03 -53.82
C THR A 248 25.86 -63.69 -53.64
N LYS A 249 24.62 -63.54 -54.14
CA LYS A 249 23.83 -62.31 -53.98
C LYS A 249 23.60 -61.95 -52.51
N LEU A 250 23.27 -62.93 -51.67
CA LEU A 250 23.13 -62.74 -50.22
C LEU A 250 24.46 -62.32 -49.56
N SER A 251 25.59 -62.88 -49.99
CA SER A 251 26.92 -62.52 -49.50
C SER A 251 27.30 -61.08 -49.89
N GLU A 252 27.01 -60.67 -51.12
CA GLU A 252 27.20 -59.30 -51.61
C GLU A 252 26.36 -58.29 -50.82
N GLU A 253 25.09 -58.60 -50.56
CA GLU A 253 24.22 -57.77 -49.72
C GLU A 253 24.77 -57.65 -48.28
N ILE A 254 25.19 -58.77 -47.69
CA ILE A 254 25.82 -58.80 -46.35
C ILE A 254 27.11 -57.95 -46.31
N ILE A 255 27.87 -57.87 -47.42
CA ILE A 255 29.06 -56.99 -47.52
C ILE A 255 28.62 -55.52 -47.58
N ALA A 256 27.64 -55.17 -48.42
CA ALA A 256 27.12 -53.81 -48.52
C ALA A 256 26.56 -53.29 -47.19
N GLN A 257 25.74 -54.10 -46.50
CA GLN A 257 25.21 -53.79 -45.17
C GLN A 257 26.32 -53.61 -44.12
N LYS A 258 27.42 -54.39 -44.19
CA LYS A 258 28.59 -54.22 -43.29
C LYS A 258 29.32 -52.90 -43.55
N GLU A 259 29.45 -52.47 -44.80
CA GLU A 259 30.03 -51.16 -45.13
C GLU A 259 29.16 -50.00 -44.65
N GLU A 260 27.84 -50.06 -44.85
CA GLU A 260 26.91 -49.06 -44.36
C GLU A 260 26.96 -48.97 -42.83
N LEU A 261 26.90 -50.12 -42.14
CA LEU A 261 27.05 -50.18 -40.69
C LEU A 261 28.39 -49.57 -40.21
N ALA A 262 29.47 -49.68 -41.00
CA ALA A 262 30.75 -49.03 -40.71
C ALA A 262 30.72 -47.50 -40.95
N LYS A 263 29.95 -47.01 -41.93
CA LYS A 263 29.70 -45.57 -42.17
C LYS A 263 28.88 -44.99 -40.99
N VAL A 264 27.74 -45.61 -40.66
CA VAL A 264 26.85 -45.24 -39.54
C VAL A 264 27.60 -45.25 -38.20
N LYS A 265 28.46 -46.25 -37.93
CA LYS A 265 29.29 -46.28 -36.71
C LYS A 265 30.25 -45.09 -36.61
N LYS A 266 30.88 -44.68 -37.73
CA LYS A 266 31.77 -43.50 -37.77
C LYS A 266 30.99 -42.21 -37.53
N GLU A 267 29.79 -42.08 -38.06
CA GLU A 267 28.93 -40.90 -37.90
C GLU A 267 28.36 -40.80 -36.48
N ARG A 268 27.86 -41.91 -35.91
CA ARG A 268 27.48 -41.99 -34.50
C ARG A 268 28.62 -41.56 -33.57
N ALA A 269 29.88 -41.94 -33.88
CA ALA A 269 31.04 -41.49 -33.11
C ALA A 269 31.31 -39.98 -33.23
N LYS A 270 31.14 -39.37 -34.42
CA LYS A 270 31.20 -37.90 -34.60
C LYS A 270 30.11 -37.20 -33.78
N ILE A 271 28.87 -37.67 -33.88
CA ILE A 271 27.70 -37.09 -33.18
C ILE A 271 27.91 -37.15 -31.66
N ILE A 272 28.33 -38.31 -31.12
CA ILE A 272 28.64 -38.46 -29.68
C ILE A 272 29.78 -37.51 -29.25
N LYS A 273 30.80 -37.29 -30.10
CA LYS A 273 31.88 -36.33 -29.79
C LYS A 273 31.36 -34.89 -29.73
N ASN A 274 30.48 -34.50 -30.65
CA ASN A 274 29.87 -33.17 -30.68
C ASN A 274 28.96 -32.94 -29.46
N ILE A 275 28.05 -33.88 -29.17
CA ILE A 275 27.16 -33.84 -27.99
C ILE A 275 27.98 -33.68 -26.69
N ASN A 276 29.09 -34.41 -26.55
CA ASN A 276 29.97 -34.27 -25.40
C ASN A 276 30.66 -32.90 -25.33
N ALA A 277 31.12 -32.36 -26.47
CA ALA A 277 31.70 -31.02 -26.52
C ALA A 277 30.68 -29.94 -26.10
N GLU A 278 29.47 -29.96 -26.66
CA GLU A 278 28.38 -29.05 -26.33
C GLU A 278 27.97 -29.18 -24.86
N LYS A 279 27.82 -30.41 -24.35
CA LYS A 279 27.56 -30.67 -22.92
C LYS A 279 28.63 -30.04 -22.01
N THR A 280 29.91 -30.07 -22.38
CA THR A 280 30.96 -29.38 -21.61
C THR A 280 30.93 -27.85 -21.75
N LYS A 281 30.48 -27.31 -22.89
CA LYS A 281 30.25 -25.87 -23.06
C LYS A 281 29.11 -25.40 -22.16
N ILE A 282 27.95 -26.03 -22.26
CA ILE A 282 26.74 -25.73 -21.47
C ILE A 282 27.04 -25.86 -19.96
N ALA A 283 27.78 -26.88 -19.54
CA ALA A 283 28.17 -27.04 -18.13
C ALA A 283 29.08 -25.91 -17.62
N LYS A 284 30.01 -25.41 -18.44
CA LYS A 284 30.85 -24.24 -18.09
C LYS A 284 30.04 -22.95 -18.03
N GLU A 285 29.15 -22.75 -19.01
CA GLU A 285 28.29 -21.58 -19.12
C GLU A 285 27.31 -21.49 -17.93
N LEU A 286 26.64 -22.59 -17.59
CA LEU A 286 25.79 -22.71 -16.40
C LEU A 286 26.57 -22.48 -15.09
N ALA A 287 27.82 -22.94 -15.00
CA ALA A 287 28.67 -22.67 -13.85
C ALA A 287 29.09 -21.19 -13.75
N GLN A 288 29.27 -20.50 -14.88
CA GLN A 288 29.53 -19.06 -14.92
C GLN A 288 28.28 -18.25 -14.54
N GLN A 289 27.12 -18.58 -15.11
CA GLN A 289 25.84 -17.95 -14.77
C GLN A 289 25.52 -18.08 -13.27
N LYS A 290 25.75 -19.26 -12.66
CA LYS A 290 25.58 -19.45 -11.21
C LYS A 290 26.52 -18.59 -10.37
N ARG A 291 27.76 -18.36 -10.81
CA ARG A 291 28.70 -17.44 -10.13
C ARG A 291 28.27 -15.99 -10.26
N GLN A 292 27.82 -15.57 -11.44
CA GLN A 292 27.30 -14.21 -11.68
C GLN A 292 26.04 -13.94 -10.84
N LEU A 293 25.11 -14.90 -10.75
CA LEU A 293 23.93 -14.81 -9.90
C LEU A 293 24.29 -14.67 -8.41
N ALA A 294 25.20 -15.50 -7.90
CA ALA A 294 25.65 -15.42 -6.51
C ALA A 294 26.40 -14.09 -6.21
N GLN A 295 27.17 -13.57 -7.17
CA GLN A 295 27.81 -12.26 -7.05
C GLN A 295 26.76 -11.13 -7.00
N ALA A 296 25.76 -11.15 -7.88
CA ALA A 296 24.69 -10.16 -7.91
C ALA A 296 23.85 -10.18 -6.62
N GLN A 297 23.59 -11.37 -6.04
CA GLN A 297 22.92 -11.50 -4.74
C GLN A 297 23.74 -10.87 -3.60
N LEU A 298 25.06 -11.10 -3.57
CA LEU A 298 25.97 -10.48 -2.60
C LEU A 298 26.22 -8.99 -2.83
N GLU A 299 25.84 -8.45 -3.98
CA GLU A 299 25.86 -7.01 -4.29
C GLU A 299 24.53 -6.37 -3.87
N GLN A 300 23.40 -6.99 -4.20
CA GLN A 300 22.06 -6.62 -3.73
C GLN A 300 22.01 -6.55 -2.20
N GLU A 301 22.51 -7.55 -1.48
CA GLU A 301 22.52 -7.57 0.01
C GLU A 301 23.30 -6.38 0.61
N LYS A 302 24.33 -5.88 -0.09
CA LYS A 302 25.09 -4.70 0.35
C LYS A 302 24.33 -3.41 0.08
N ILE A 303 23.68 -3.31 -1.08
CA ILE A 303 22.87 -2.14 -1.46
C ILE A 303 21.65 -2.04 -0.52
N GLU A 304 20.98 -3.15 -0.22
CA GLU A 304 19.85 -3.19 0.73
C GLU A 304 20.28 -2.72 2.13
N LYS A 305 21.43 -3.17 2.63
CA LYS A 305 21.99 -2.69 3.91
C LYS A 305 22.39 -1.22 3.89
N GLN A 306 22.93 -0.72 2.77
CA GLN A 306 23.22 0.71 2.61
C GLN A 306 21.92 1.53 2.66
N VAL A 307 20.90 1.13 1.90
CA VAL A 307 19.57 1.76 1.89
C VAL A 307 18.93 1.73 3.28
N GLU A 308 19.04 0.63 4.05
CA GLU A 308 18.55 0.57 5.43
C GLU A 308 19.30 1.56 6.36
N THR A 309 20.63 1.69 6.22
CA THR A 309 21.39 2.69 6.98
C THR A 309 21.06 4.13 6.60
N GLU A 310 20.77 4.42 5.33
CA GLU A 310 20.33 5.74 4.87
C GLU A 310 18.91 6.06 5.35
N GLN A 311 17.98 5.11 5.26
CA GLN A 311 16.61 5.27 5.76
C GLN A 311 16.58 5.53 7.27
N THR A 312 17.38 4.78 8.05
CA THR A 312 17.46 4.99 9.50
C THR A 312 18.18 6.29 9.90
N LEU A 313 19.10 6.79 9.08
CA LEU A 313 19.70 8.13 9.26
C LEU A 313 18.71 9.25 8.92
N LEU A 314 17.97 9.12 7.81
CA LEU A 314 16.92 10.07 7.42
C LEU A 314 15.80 10.13 8.47
N ALA A 315 15.38 8.99 9.02
CA ALA A 315 14.39 8.93 10.10
C ALA A 315 14.85 9.72 11.33
N LYS A 316 16.11 9.55 11.76
CA LYS A 316 16.70 10.31 12.88
C LYS A 316 16.77 11.81 12.58
N MET A 317 17.15 12.22 11.37
CA MET A 317 17.14 13.63 10.98
C MET A 317 15.74 14.25 10.99
N ILE A 318 14.71 13.50 10.59
CA ILE A 318 13.30 13.93 10.64
C ILE A 318 12.84 14.07 12.11
N GLU A 319 13.21 13.14 12.98
CA GLU A 319 12.90 13.19 14.42
C GLU A 319 13.61 14.35 15.13
N GLU A 320 14.88 14.60 14.79
CA GLU A 320 15.63 15.75 15.30
C GLU A 320 15.03 17.08 14.82
N GLN A 321 14.68 17.21 13.54
CA GLN A 321 14.02 18.42 13.02
C GLN A 321 12.65 18.66 13.67
N LYS A 322 11.84 17.61 13.87
CA LYS A 322 10.58 17.70 14.63
C LYS A 322 10.82 18.18 16.07
N SER A 323 11.84 17.66 16.73
CA SER A 323 12.19 18.03 18.11
C SER A 323 12.61 19.51 18.21
N ARG A 324 13.50 19.97 17.31
CA ARG A 324 13.92 21.37 17.21
C ARG A 324 12.74 22.32 16.89
N LEU A 325 11.79 21.90 16.05
CA LEU A 325 10.58 22.68 15.73
C LEU A 325 9.62 22.77 16.92
N LEU A 326 9.46 21.70 17.70
CA LEU A 326 8.67 21.70 18.94
C LEU A 326 9.28 22.61 20.01
N GLU A 327 10.62 22.59 20.15
CA GLU A 327 11.35 23.50 21.04
C GLU A 327 11.16 24.96 20.61
N GLN A 328 11.32 25.29 19.32
CA GLN A 328 11.07 26.63 18.78
C GLN A 328 9.61 27.08 18.99
N ALA A 329 8.63 26.20 18.83
CA ALA A 329 7.23 26.51 19.11
C ALA A 329 6.98 26.77 20.60
N SER A 330 7.63 26.03 21.50
CA SER A 330 7.58 26.27 22.95
C SER A 330 8.15 27.64 23.31
N ILE A 331 9.35 27.96 22.80
CA ILE A 331 10.01 29.26 23.00
C ILE A 331 9.16 30.42 22.44
N ALA A 332 8.53 30.25 21.28
CA ALA A 332 7.64 31.26 20.69
C ALA A 332 6.41 31.52 21.57
N ASN A 333 5.82 30.47 22.16
CA ASN A 333 4.70 30.59 23.10
C ASN A 333 5.14 31.28 24.41
N GLU A 334 6.33 30.97 24.94
CA GLU A 334 6.87 31.62 26.13
C GLU A 334 7.17 33.11 25.89
N ILE A 335 7.74 33.45 24.73
CA ILE A 335 7.95 34.84 24.30
C ILE A 335 6.61 35.58 24.22
N LYS A 336 5.57 34.95 23.66
CA LYS A 336 4.23 35.55 23.60
C LYS A 336 3.65 35.81 24.99
N SER A 337 3.70 34.84 25.89
CA SER A 337 3.24 35.03 27.29
C SER A 337 3.96 36.21 27.95
N LYS A 338 5.29 36.32 27.77
CA LYS A 338 6.08 37.44 28.29
C LYS A 338 5.76 38.79 27.62
N GLN A 339 5.29 38.79 26.37
CA GLN A 339 4.78 40.00 25.70
C GLN A 339 3.42 40.41 26.27
N ASP A 340 2.51 39.46 26.48
CA ASP A 340 1.19 39.70 27.09
C ASP A 340 1.32 40.25 28.53
N ASP A 341 2.21 39.64 29.35
CA ASP A 341 2.55 40.11 30.70
C ASP A 341 3.20 41.51 30.71
N LEU A 342 4.07 41.80 29.73
CA LEU A 342 4.70 43.11 29.59
C LEU A 342 3.70 44.19 29.14
N GLU A 343 2.74 43.85 28.27
CA GLU A 343 1.67 44.78 27.88
C GLU A 343 0.73 45.08 29.06
N LYS A 344 0.41 44.07 29.87
CA LYS A 344 -0.33 44.25 31.12
C LYS A 344 0.44 45.17 32.09
N THR A 345 1.73 44.90 32.30
CA THR A 345 2.61 45.72 33.15
C THR A 345 2.69 47.18 32.68
N LYS A 346 2.67 47.43 31.36
CA LYS A 346 2.61 48.79 30.80
C LYS A 346 1.29 49.50 31.12
N LYS A 347 0.14 48.81 30.99
CA LYS A 347 -1.18 49.36 31.34
C LYS A 347 -1.27 49.69 32.84
N ASP A 348 -0.75 48.81 33.68
CA ASP A 348 -0.68 49.06 35.13
C ASP A 348 0.23 50.26 35.45
N TYR A 349 1.35 50.43 34.74
CA TYR A 349 2.22 51.61 34.85
C TYR A 349 1.54 52.91 34.37
N GLU A 350 0.85 52.89 33.22
CA GLU A 350 0.10 54.04 32.69
C GLU A 350 -1.02 54.47 33.65
N PHE A 351 -1.69 53.51 34.29
CA PHE A 351 -2.67 53.75 35.34
C PHE A 351 -2.04 54.40 36.59
N ILE A 352 -0.91 53.87 37.08
CA ILE A 352 -0.17 54.46 38.22
C ILE A 352 0.32 55.87 37.89
N VAL A 353 0.85 56.12 36.69
CA VAL A 353 1.26 57.46 36.24
C VAL A 353 0.07 58.42 36.21
N SER A 354 -1.11 57.94 35.78
CA SER A 354 -2.34 58.72 35.78
C SER A 354 -2.77 59.10 37.21
N GLN A 355 -2.77 58.13 38.14
CA GLN A 355 -3.05 58.39 39.56
C GLN A 355 -2.05 59.38 40.17
N VAL A 356 -0.75 59.17 39.97
CA VAL A 356 0.32 60.04 40.49
C VAL A 356 0.21 61.48 39.94
N ASN A 357 -0.26 61.65 38.71
CA ASN A 357 -0.52 62.99 38.15
C ASN A 357 -1.78 63.64 38.73
N GLU A 358 -2.84 62.86 39.01
CA GLU A 358 -4.02 63.33 39.74
C GLU A 358 -3.68 63.73 41.19
N GLU A 359 -2.85 62.94 41.89
CA GLU A 359 -2.34 63.26 43.23
C GLU A 359 -1.45 64.50 43.23
N LYS A 360 -0.57 64.67 42.24
CA LYS A 360 0.20 65.92 42.07
C LYS A 360 -0.70 67.14 41.86
N ALA A 361 -1.80 67.00 41.10
CA ALA A 361 -2.77 68.08 40.94
C ALA A 361 -3.46 68.44 42.26
N LYS A 362 -3.92 67.43 43.02
CA LYS A 362 -4.47 67.59 44.38
C LYS A 362 -3.46 68.21 45.35
N PHE A 363 -2.19 67.84 45.26
CA PHE A 363 -1.12 68.40 46.08
C PHE A 363 -0.84 69.87 45.74
N ALA A 364 -0.83 70.23 44.45
CA ALA A 364 -0.69 71.61 44.00
C ALA A 364 -1.90 72.48 44.40
N GLU A 365 -3.10 71.91 44.47
CA GLU A 365 -4.28 72.56 45.05
C GLU A 365 -4.15 72.73 46.57
N ALA A 366 -3.72 71.69 47.29
CA ALA A 366 -3.45 71.75 48.72
C ALA A 366 -2.35 72.79 49.07
N GLU A 367 -1.34 72.96 48.21
CA GLU A 367 -0.32 74.00 48.38
C GLU A 367 -0.87 75.42 48.14
N LYS A 368 -1.72 75.61 47.12
CA LYS A 368 -2.46 76.89 46.93
C LYS A 368 -3.33 77.21 48.15
N LEU A 369 -4.05 76.22 48.68
CA LEU A 369 -4.86 76.35 49.89
C LEU A 369 -4.00 76.71 51.11
N LYS A 370 -2.88 76.00 51.32
CA LYS A 370 -1.90 76.27 52.39
C LYS A 370 -1.34 77.70 52.33
N ASN A 371 -1.02 78.20 51.13
CA ASN A 371 -0.54 79.56 50.95
C ASN A 371 -1.66 80.61 51.14
N SER A 372 -2.91 80.31 50.75
CA SER A 372 -4.07 81.15 51.08
C SER A 372 -4.37 81.19 52.59
N ILE A 373 -4.18 80.07 53.30
CA ILE A 373 -4.31 79.99 54.76
C ILE A 373 -3.24 80.86 55.42
N LYS A 374 -1.96 80.73 55.04
CA LYS A 374 -0.88 81.60 55.55
C LYS A 374 -1.17 83.09 55.38
N SER A 375 -1.63 83.51 54.20
CA SER A 375 -2.00 84.91 53.95
C SER A 375 -3.11 85.39 54.92
N LYS A 376 -4.12 84.56 55.16
CA LYS A 376 -5.21 84.85 56.11
C LYS A 376 -4.74 84.83 57.57
N GLU A 377 -3.76 83.99 57.90
CA GLU A 377 -3.12 83.97 59.23
C GLU A 377 -2.30 85.23 59.46
N GLU A 378 -1.51 85.68 58.47
CA GLU A 378 -0.77 86.95 58.51
C GLU A 378 -1.71 88.15 58.66
N ASP A 379 -2.80 88.21 57.89
CA ASP A 379 -3.78 89.29 58.00
C ASP A 379 -4.55 89.25 59.34
N LEU A 380 -4.81 88.07 59.88
CA LEU A 380 -5.35 87.90 61.23
C LEU A 380 -4.35 88.29 62.33
N ILE A 381 -3.03 88.11 62.10
CA ILE A 381 -1.98 88.59 63.01
C ILE A 381 -1.91 90.11 62.98
N LYS A 382 -1.87 90.74 61.80
CA LYS A 382 -1.94 92.21 61.63
C LYS A 382 -3.18 92.77 62.33
N SER A 383 -4.36 92.18 62.09
CA SER A 383 -5.61 92.59 62.75
C SER A 383 -5.60 92.42 64.28
N LYS A 384 -4.94 91.38 64.81
CA LYS A 384 -4.72 91.22 66.27
C LYS A 384 -3.78 92.29 66.82
N GLU A 385 -2.73 92.66 66.08
CA GLU A 385 -1.77 93.71 66.45
C GLU A 385 -2.40 95.10 66.40
N ASP A 386 -3.16 95.43 65.35
CA ASP A 386 -3.98 96.64 65.26
C ASP A 386 -4.97 96.73 66.44
N ARG A 387 -5.63 95.62 66.79
CA ARG A 387 -6.51 95.55 67.95
C ARG A 387 -5.75 95.75 69.27
N LEU A 388 -4.52 95.25 69.38
CA LEU A 388 -3.66 95.45 70.56
C LEU A 388 -3.20 96.90 70.67
N ASN A 389 -2.84 97.54 69.55
CA ASN A 389 -2.49 98.94 69.45
C ASN A 389 -3.69 99.84 69.82
N LEU A 390 -4.89 99.50 69.34
CA LEU A 390 -6.14 100.15 69.73
C LEU A 390 -6.45 99.99 71.23
N ILE A 391 -6.34 98.77 71.78
CA ILE A 391 -6.53 98.52 73.22
C ILE A 391 -5.51 99.30 74.07
N THR A 392 -4.25 99.38 73.62
CA THR A 392 -3.20 100.16 74.27
C THR A 392 -3.50 101.66 74.25
N SER A 393 -4.03 102.16 73.13
CA SER A 393 -4.43 103.56 72.95
C SER A 393 -5.64 103.90 73.83
N ILE A 394 -6.68 103.06 73.83
CA ILE A 394 -7.83 103.15 74.74
C ILE A 394 -7.39 103.09 76.21
N SER A 395 -6.35 102.33 76.54
CA SER A 395 -5.82 102.25 77.91
C SER A 395 -5.10 103.53 78.34
N LYS A 396 -4.28 104.13 77.45
CA LYS A 396 -3.69 105.46 77.66
C LYS A 396 -4.75 106.55 77.80
N GLU A 397 -5.80 106.49 76.98
CA GLU A 397 -6.92 107.44 77.04
C GLU A 397 -7.74 107.28 78.33
N LYS A 398 -8.04 106.05 78.76
CA LYS A 398 -8.65 105.77 80.07
C LYS A 398 -7.80 106.28 81.23
N GLU A 399 -6.46 106.19 81.14
CA GLU A 399 -5.57 106.75 82.15
C GLU A 399 -5.59 108.29 82.15
N LEU A 400 -5.64 108.93 80.98
CA LEU A 400 -5.82 110.39 80.85
C LEU A 400 -7.17 110.85 81.41
N ILE A 401 -8.25 110.12 81.14
CA ILE A 401 -9.58 110.37 81.72
C ILE A 401 -9.52 110.20 83.25
N ALA A 402 -8.86 109.17 83.76
CA ALA A 402 -8.69 108.96 85.21
C ALA A 402 -7.83 110.05 85.88
N LYS A 403 -6.84 110.63 85.19
CA LYS A 403 -6.07 111.79 85.65
C LYS A 403 -6.95 113.04 85.70
N LYS A 404 -7.65 113.38 84.60
CA LYS A 404 -8.62 114.49 84.55
C LYS A 404 -9.71 114.38 85.63
N ALA A 405 -10.25 113.19 85.85
CA ALA A 405 -11.26 112.95 86.88
C ALA A 405 -10.71 113.12 88.32
N LYS A 406 -9.43 112.82 88.56
CA LYS A 406 -8.76 113.14 89.83
C LYS A 406 -8.55 114.65 90.00
N GLU A 407 -8.08 115.34 88.96
CA GLU A 407 -7.89 116.79 88.94
C GLU A 407 -9.22 117.52 89.19
N GLU A 408 -10.30 117.10 88.52
CA GLU A 408 -11.65 117.64 88.71
C GLU A 408 -12.18 117.38 90.13
N LYS A 409 -11.89 116.21 90.72
CA LYS A 409 -12.22 115.90 92.12
C LYS A 409 -11.47 116.79 93.12
N GLU A 410 -10.22 117.16 92.86
CA GLU A 410 -9.50 118.17 93.66
C GLU A 410 -10.00 119.61 93.39
N ARG A 411 -10.46 119.90 92.17
CA ARG A 411 -11.10 121.18 91.81
C ARG A 411 -12.44 121.36 92.53
N LEU A 412 -13.23 120.29 92.64
CA LEU A 412 -14.46 120.24 93.45
C LEU A 412 -14.15 120.37 94.96
N LYS A 413 -13.11 119.71 95.46
CA LYS A 413 -12.67 119.88 96.88
C LYS A 413 -12.22 121.31 97.18
N SER A 414 -11.54 121.99 96.26
CA SER A 414 -11.12 123.38 96.46
C SER A 414 -12.29 124.37 96.35
N GLN A 415 -13.24 124.17 95.43
CA GLN A 415 -14.53 124.89 95.46
C GLN A 415 -15.29 124.66 96.77
N ALA A 416 -15.33 123.42 97.29
CA ALA A 416 -15.99 123.10 98.56
C ALA A 416 -15.32 123.75 99.78
N LYS A 417 -14.02 124.04 99.73
CA LYS A 417 -13.33 124.88 100.74
C LYS A 417 -13.77 126.35 100.61
N LEU A 418 -13.79 126.88 99.40
CA LEU A 418 -14.22 128.26 99.08
C LEU A 418 -15.67 128.54 99.54
N ALA A 419 -16.60 127.62 99.28
CA ALA A 419 -17.99 127.70 99.72
C ALA A 419 -18.15 127.69 101.25
N LYS A 420 -17.27 126.96 101.98
CA LYS A 420 -17.22 127.00 103.46
C LYS A 420 -16.63 128.31 104.00
N GLN A 421 -15.85 129.03 103.20
CA GLN A 421 -15.26 130.31 103.56
C GLN A 421 -16.27 131.46 103.40
N LEU A 422 -16.99 131.51 102.27
CA LEU A 422 -18.13 132.41 102.06
C LEU A 422 -19.19 132.30 103.17
N LYS A 423 -19.56 131.08 103.59
CA LYS A 423 -20.50 130.85 104.71
C LYS A 423 -19.99 131.30 106.09
N LYS A 424 -18.72 131.66 106.26
CA LYS A 424 -18.21 132.34 107.46
C LYS A 424 -18.34 133.86 107.34
N GLU A 425 -18.03 134.42 106.17
CA GLU A 425 -18.14 135.85 105.89
C GLU A 425 -19.59 136.35 105.94
N GLU A 426 -20.52 135.56 105.40
CA GLU A 426 -21.97 135.78 105.47
C GLU A 426 -22.47 135.93 106.92
N LYS A 427 -22.01 135.07 107.83
CA LYS A 427 -22.33 135.15 109.28
C LYS A 427 -21.71 136.38 109.95
N ASN A 428 -20.51 136.78 109.56
CA ASN A 428 -19.89 138.01 110.06
C ASN A 428 -20.66 139.25 109.58
N TYR A 429 -21.13 139.28 108.33
CA TYR A 429 -21.93 140.38 107.77
C TYR A 429 -23.28 140.53 108.49
N GLU A 430 -23.98 139.42 108.74
CA GLU A 430 -25.18 139.34 109.59
C GLU A 430 -24.95 139.98 110.98
N SER A 431 -23.80 139.68 111.61
CA SER A 431 -23.44 140.23 112.93
C SER A 431 -23.16 141.74 112.90
N LEU A 432 -22.65 142.27 111.78
CA LEU A 432 -22.40 143.69 111.57
C LEU A 432 -23.70 144.46 111.36
N LYS A 433 -24.62 143.91 110.54
CA LYS A 433 -25.96 144.48 110.30
C LYS A 433 -26.72 144.68 111.61
N LYS A 434 -26.74 143.65 112.47
CA LYS A 434 -27.38 143.68 113.81
C LYS A 434 -26.71 144.63 114.82
N LYS A 435 -25.47 145.07 114.57
CA LYS A 435 -24.82 146.15 115.35
C LYS A 435 -25.25 147.53 114.84
N HIS A 436 -25.26 147.75 113.53
CA HIS A 436 -25.60 149.03 112.90
C HIS A 436 -27.02 149.51 113.24
N GLU A 437 -27.98 148.57 113.26
CA GLU A 437 -29.38 148.85 113.57
C GLU A 437 -29.58 149.35 115.01
N LYS A 438 -28.79 148.84 115.98
CA LYS A 438 -28.81 149.28 117.38
C LYS A 438 -28.24 150.68 117.58
N THR A 439 -27.17 151.05 116.86
CA THR A 439 -26.61 152.42 116.93
C THR A 439 -27.56 153.45 116.31
N GLU A 440 -28.25 153.11 115.21
CA GLU A 440 -29.17 154.03 114.55
C GLU A 440 -30.40 154.38 115.42
N GLN A 441 -30.93 153.40 116.16
CA GLN A 441 -32.02 153.62 117.12
C GLN A 441 -31.61 154.59 118.25
N GLN A 442 -30.39 154.48 118.79
CA GLN A 442 -29.89 155.42 119.81
C GLN A 442 -29.76 156.86 119.28
N ILE A 443 -29.36 157.03 118.02
CA ILE A 443 -29.23 158.35 117.37
C ILE A 443 -30.62 159.00 117.19
N LYS A 444 -31.62 158.23 116.75
CA LYS A 444 -33.02 158.71 116.64
C LYS A 444 -33.58 159.18 117.99
N LEU A 445 -33.27 158.47 119.08
CA LEU A 445 -33.78 158.80 120.42
C LEU A 445 -33.12 160.06 121.03
N LYS A 446 -31.81 160.26 120.82
CA LYS A 446 -31.11 161.50 121.24
C LYS A 446 -31.61 162.74 120.49
N ASN A 447 -31.88 162.63 119.19
CA ASN A 447 -32.35 163.76 118.39
C ASN A 447 -33.77 164.25 118.74
N LYS A 448 -34.66 163.39 119.28
CA LYS A 448 -36.00 163.82 119.71
C LYS A 448 -35.94 164.76 120.93
N LYS A 449 -35.19 164.37 121.97
CA LYS A 449 -35.03 165.15 123.22
C LYS A 449 -34.37 166.52 123.01
N LEU A 450 -33.60 166.71 121.93
CA LEU A 450 -32.97 168.01 121.62
C LEU A 450 -33.98 169.03 121.07
N LYS A 451 -34.97 168.59 120.28
CA LYS A 451 -35.95 169.49 119.64
C LYS A 451 -36.94 170.09 120.62
N GLU A 452 -37.43 169.31 121.58
CA GLU A 452 -38.41 169.74 122.58
C GLU A 452 -37.88 170.91 123.45
N LYS A 453 -36.59 170.88 123.84
CA LYS A 453 -35.94 171.98 124.57
C LYS A 453 -35.82 173.28 123.75
N GLN A 454 -35.72 173.21 122.42
CA GLN A 454 -35.60 174.39 121.57
C GLN A 454 -36.95 175.06 121.24
N GLN A 455 -38.08 174.37 121.46
CA GLN A 455 -39.39 174.87 121.05
C GLN A 455 -40.05 175.76 122.11
N LYS A 456 -39.94 175.43 123.42
CA LYS A 456 -40.52 176.26 124.50
C LYS A 456 -39.91 177.66 124.58
N LEU A 457 -38.60 177.80 124.39
CA LEU A 457 -37.90 179.10 124.42
C LEU A 457 -38.30 180.06 123.27
N LYS A 458 -38.90 179.55 122.19
CA LYS A 458 -39.22 180.35 121.00
C LYS A 458 -40.60 181.01 121.01
N GLN A 459 -41.51 180.61 121.90
CA GLN A 459 -42.90 181.07 121.84
C GLN A 459 -43.21 182.33 122.67
N GLN A 460 -42.48 182.61 123.77
CA GLN A 460 -42.75 183.82 124.57
C GLN A 460 -42.02 185.08 124.07
N ILE A 461 -40.88 184.97 123.38
CA ILE A 461 -40.16 186.11 122.79
C ILE A 461 -40.82 186.60 121.47
N ALA A 462 -41.79 185.84 120.93
CA ALA A 462 -42.55 186.24 119.75
C ALA A 462 -43.60 187.34 120.02
N ALA A 463 -43.95 187.60 121.28
CA ALA A 463 -44.92 188.63 121.69
C ALA A 463 -44.34 190.06 121.66
N LYS A 464 -43.55 190.36 120.62
CA LYS A 464 -42.87 191.64 120.46
C LYS A 464 -43.82 192.77 120.08
N ASP A 465 -43.70 193.88 120.80
CA ASP A 465 -43.62 195.24 120.27
C ASP A 465 -44.27 195.49 118.89
N LYS A 466 -45.52 195.95 118.88
CA LYS A 466 -46.12 196.59 117.68
C LYS A 466 -46.79 197.93 117.96
N LYS A 467 -46.33 198.69 118.97
CA LYS A 467 -46.72 200.10 119.20
C LYS A 467 -45.74 200.87 120.09
N LEU A 468 -44.69 201.44 119.48
CA LEU A 468 -44.13 202.71 119.95
C LEU A 468 -43.47 203.46 118.77
N LYS A 469 -43.89 204.70 118.55
CA LYS A 469 -43.20 205.71 117.73
C LYS A 469 -42.55 206.71 118.68
N SER A 470 -41.23 206.86 118.65
CA SER A 470 -40.51 208.08 119.04
C SER A 470 -39.05 208.00 118.55
N LEU A 471 -38.43 209.13 118.24
CA LEU A 471 -37.32 209.20 117.28
C LEU A 471 -35.91 208.98 117.89
N GLY A 472 -35.17 208.03 117.30
CA GLY A 472 -33.84 208.28 116.69
C GLY A 472 -32.57 208.33 117.55
N THR A 473 -31.67 207.34 117.41
CA THR A 473 -30.20 207.51 117.67
C THR A 473 -29.32 206.35 117.15
N LYS A 474 -28.06 206.68 116.77
CA LYS A 474 -26.78 205.91 116.83
C LYS A 474 -26.58 204.50 116.19
N THR A 475 -26.17 204.51 114.92
CA THR A 475 -24.90 203.94 114.34
C THR A 475 -24.36 202.50 114.60
N LYS A 476 -24.32 201.71 113.50
CA LYS A 476 -23.25 200.80 112.96
C LYS A 476 -22.54 199.72 113.82
N LYS A 477 -22.69 198.44 113.41
CA LYS A 477 -21.60 197.49 113.00
C LYS A 477 -22.19 196.25 112.27
N THR A 478 -21.36 195.42 111.62
CA THR A 478 -21.77 194.41 110.60
C THR A 478 -21.29 192.98 110.90
N ALA A 479 -21.98 191.94 110.36
CA ALA A 479 -21.71 190.51 110.66
C ALA A 479 -21.91 189.55 109.46
N LYS A 480 -21.35 188.33 109.56
CA LYS A 480 -21.23 187.29 108.50
C LYS A 480 -22.44 186.34 108.39
N LYS A 481 -22.58 185.67 107.23
CA LYS A 481 -23.48 184.52 107.00
C LYS A 481 -22.92 183.50 105.99
N SER A 482 -23.48 182.29 105.99
CA SER A 482 -23.14 181.09 105.19
C SER A 482 -23.57 181.13 103.71
N THR A 483 -23.18 180.11 102.90
CA THR A 483 -24.09 179.19 102.13
C THR A 483 -23.33 178.25 101.15
N LYS A 484 -24.09 177.28 100.54
CA LYS A 484 -23.83 176.58 99.24
C LYS A 484 -22.73 175.46 99.21
N LYS A 485 -22.78 174.43 98.32
CA LYS A 485 -23.87 173.86 97.47
C LYS A 485 -23.55 172.42 96.97
N THR A 486 -24.61 171.63 96.73
CA THR A 486 -24.90 170.50 95.79
C THR A 486 -23.86 169.83 94.83
N THR A 487 -24.27 168.62 94.37
CA THR A 487 -24.31 168.09 92.96
C THR A 487 -23.13 167.32 92.29
N THR A 488 -23.34 165.99 92.13
CA THR A 488 -23.36 165.17 90.88
C THR A 488 -22.24 165.20 89.81
N LYS A 489 -22.14 164.05 89.09
CA LYS A 489 -22.37 163.84 87.62
C LYS A 489 -21.16 163.41 86.75
N LYS A 490 -21.43 162.43 85.86
CA LYS A 490 -20.91 162.32 84.46
C LYS A 490 -19.41 162.00 84.28
N LYS A 491 -18.89 161.52 83.12
CA LYS A 491 -19.45 160.99 81.84
C LYS A 491 -18.30 160.31 81.05
N SER A 492 -18.63 159.38 80.14
CA SER A 492 -17.90 159.06 78.87
C SER A 492 -16.44 158.57 78.96
N SER A 493 -15.91 157.88 77.93
CA SER A 493 -16.51 157.52 76.63
C SER A 493 -16.75 156.01 76.50
#